data_AF-A0A820YXT5-F1
#
_entry.id   AF-A0A820YXT5-F1
#
_cell.length_a   1.000
_cell.length_b   1.000
_cell.length_c   1.000
_cell.angle_alpha   90.00
_cell.angle_beta   90.00
_cell.angle_gamma   90.00
#
_symmetry.space_group_name_H-M   'P 1'
#
loop_
_entity.id
_entity.type
_entity.pdbx_description
1 polymer ?
#
loop_
_entity_poly.entity_id
_entity_poly.type
_entity_poly.pdbx_seq_one_letter_code
_entity_poly.pdbx_strand_id
1 'polypeptide(L)' 'SDDQYLYCMACANHRIYVAKRRQESSTLA' A
#
# COMPACT_ATOMS: atom_id res chain seq x y z
N SER A 1 17.66 7.49 0.09
CA SER A 1 16.28 7.64 -0.39
C SER A 1 15.39 6.72 0.41
N ASP A 2 14.73 7.26 1.42
CA ASP A 2 13.69 6.57 2.18
C ASP A 2 12.38 6.63 1.39
N ASP A 3 12.31 5.89 0.28
CA ASP A 3 11.04 5.63 -0.37
C ASP A 3 10.25 4.68 0.53
N GLN A 4 9.36 5.25 1.35
CA GLN A 4 8.45 4.46 2.17
C GLN A 4 7.38 3.85 1.25
N TYR A 5 7.10 2.56 1.44
CA TYR A 5 6.07 1.83 0.70
C TYR A 5 5.09 1.21 1.69
N LEU A 6 3.81 1.22 1.31
CA LEU A 6 2.75 0.55 2.04
C LEU A 6 2.31 -0.68 1.25
N TYR A 7 2.05 -1.76 1.98
CA TYR A 7 1.47 -2.98 1.43
C TYR A 7 0.01 -3.06 1.85
N CYS A 8 -0.88 -3.20 0.88
CA CYS A 8 -2.30 -3.44 1.11
C CYS A 8 -2.62 -4.89 0.75
N MET A 9 -3.29 -5.60 1.67
CA MET A 9 -3.74 -6.96 1.45
C MET A 9 -5.27 -7.02 1.46
N ALA A 10 -5.85 -7.77 0.52
CA ALA A 10 -7.28 -8.02 0.45
C ALA A 10 -7.54 -9.50 0.16
N CYS A 11 -8.58 -10.05 0.77
CA CYS A 11 -9.08 -11.39 0.47
C CYS A 11 -10.40 -11.28 -0.27
N ALA A 12 -10.45 -11.78 -1.51
CA ALA A 12 -11.68 -11.81 -2.31
C ALA A 12 -11.71 -13.08 -3.17
N ASN A 13 -12.89 -13.69 -3.32
CA ASN A 13 -13.08 -14.90 -4.13
C ASN A 13 -12.09 -16.04 -3.78
N HIS A 14 -11.84 -16.27 -2.49
CA HIS A 14 -10.87 -17.25 -1.98
C HIS A 14 -9.42 -17.03 -2.47
N ARG A 15 -9.08 -15.81 -2.90
CA ARG A 15 -7.74 -15.41 -3.32
C ARG A 15 -7.24 -14.24 -2.49
N ILE A 16 -5.93 -14.23 -2.26
CA ILE A 16 -5.22 -13.15 -1.59
C ILE A 16 -4.63 -12.22 -2.65
N TYR A 17 -4.91 -10.93 -2.53
CA TYR A 17 -4.36 -9.88 -3.38
C TYR A 17 -3.44 -9.01 -2.55
N VAL A 18 -2.24 -8.75 -3.08
CA VAL A 18 -1.24 -7.90 -2.43
C VAL A 18 -0.89 -6.76 -3.39
N ALA A 19 -1.07 -5.53 -2.93
CA ALA A 19 -0.71 -4.32 -3.69
C ALA A 19 0.41 -3.57 -2.97
N LYS A 20 1.42 -3.16 -3.72
CA LYS A 20 2.49 -2.26 -3.27
C LYS A 20 2.14 -0.85 -3.73
N ARG A 21 2.02 0.08 -2.79
CA ARG A 21 1.82 1.51 -3.08
C ARG A 21 2.95 2.33 -2.51
N ARG A 22 3.40 3.36 -3.24
CA ARG A 22 4.33 4.35 -2.70
C ARG A 22 3.60 5.13 -1.61
N GLN A 23 4.23 5.28 -0.46
CA GLN A 23 3.70 6.13 0.59
C GLN A 23 3.99 7.57 0.21
N GLU A 24 2.98 8.25 -0.33
CA GLU A 24 3.04 9.70 -0.46
C GLU A 24 2.90 10.28 0.95
N SER A 25 3.95 10.96 1.44
CA SER A 25 3.82 11.86 2.60
C SER A 25 2.93 13.01 2.17
N SER A 26 1.63 12.80 2.22
CA SER A 26 0.67 13.88 2.08
C SER A 26 0.69 14.64 3.39
N THR A 27 1.55 15.65 3.48
CA THR A 27 1.46 16.71 4.49
C THR A 27 0.18 17.48 4.22
N LEU A 28 -0.96 16.96 4.69
CA LEU A 28 -2.16 17.77 4.82
C LEU A 28 -1.93 18.70 6.00
N ALA A 29 -1.57 19.95 5.66
CA ALA A 29 -1.63 21.11 6.53
C ALA A 29 -3.08 21.46 6.89
#